data_AF-A0A2S7XLC2-F1
#
_entry.id   AF-A0A2S7XLC2-F1
#
_cell.length_a   1.000
_cell.length_b   1.000
_cell.length_c   1.000
_cell.angle_alpha   90.00
_cell.angle_beta   90.00
_cell.angle_gamma   90.00
#
_symmetry.space_group_name_H-M   'P 1'
#
loop_
_entity.id
_entity.type
_entity.pdbx_description
1 polymer ?
#
loop_
_entity_poly.entity_id
_entity_poly.type
_entity_poly.pdbx_seq_one_letter_code
_entity_poly.pdbx_strand_id
1 'polypeptide(L)'
;MSNVTQIKTLLAELVSTTQSPIYAVCDAITSYLEQNPRQKNLTIGGLRAALNRAPSGDSELIQAAYALTANPFDALEVRYKLYDDSITDVIDELDQHTYMVALNEQQYIDNDGNILKLEELNSRVFPYFVNRLQVPTNPLSLEEVGHR
;
A
#
# COMPACT_ATOMS: atom_id res chain seq x y z
N MET A 1 5.75 -5.47 -12.73
CA MET A 1 5.67 -6.11 -11.40
C MET A 1 7.06 -6.05 -10.80
N SER A 2 7.18 -5.69 -9.52
CA SER A 2 8.47 -5.31 -8.94
C SER A 2 9.12 -6.45 -8.16
N ASN A 3 10.39 -6.69 -8.46
CA ASN A 3 11.17 -7.74 -7.83
C ASN A 3 11.69 -7.24 -6.47
N VAL A 4 11.40 -8.00 -5.40
CA VAL A 4 11.77 -7.64 -4.03
C VAL A 4 13.27 -7.44 -3.84
N THR A 5 14.12 -8.25 -4.49
CA THR A 5 15.58 -8.14 -4.39
C THR A 5 16.09 -6.82 -4.98
N GLN A 6 15.52 -6.40 -6.11
CA GLN A 6 15.88 -5.14 -6.78
C GLN A 6 15.48 -3.94 -5.91
N ILE A 7 14.25 -3.96 -5.38
CA ILE A 7 13.76 -2.91 -4.48
C ILE A 7 14.65 -2.79 -3.24
N LYS A 8 14.95 -3.90 -2.57
CA LYS A 8 15.79 -3.89 -1.35
C LYS A 8 17.21 -3.38 -1.63
N THR A 9 17.77 -3.70 -2.80
CA THR A 9 19.08 -3.17 -3.22
C THR A 9 19.04 -1.65 -3.34
N LEU A 10 18.01 -1.12 -4.02
CA LEU A 10 17.84 0.32 -4.18
C LEU A 10 17.58 1.02 -2.84
N LEU A 11 16.75 0.42 -1.98
CA LEU A 11 16.47 0.97 -0.64
C LEU A 11 17.72 1.00 0.23
N ALA A 12 18.57 -0.04 0.18
CA ALA A 12 19.84 -0.05 0.89
C ALA A 12 20.77 1.08 0.43
N GLU A 13 20.84 1.33 -0.88
CA GLU A 13 21.60 2.47 -1.42
C GLU A 13 21.05 3.80 -0.91
N LEU A 14 19.73 4.02 -0.98
CA LEU A 14 19.08 5.25 -0.52
C LEU A 14 19.21 5.48 0.99
N VAL A 15 19.14 4.42 1.80
CA VAL A 15 19.38 4.50 3.24
C VAL A 15 20.84 4.90 3.53
N SER A 16 21.80 4.39 2.74
CA SER A 16 23.22 4.70 2.95
C SER A 16 23.63 6.09 2.45
N THR A 17 22.94 6.61 1.43
CA THR A 17 23.31 7.86 0.74
C THR A 17 22.48 9.07 1.17
N THR A 18 21.38 8.85 1.89
CA THR A 18 20.50 9.92 2.38
C THR A 18 20.35 9.87 3.90
N GLN A 19 19.97 11.00 4.51
CA GLN A 19 19.61 11.04 5.94
C GLN A 19 18.10 10.91 6.15
N SER A 20 17.34 10.55 5.11
CA SER A 20 15.88 10.49 5.20
C SER A 20 15.44 9.25 5.96
N PRO A 21 14.66 9.39 7.05
CA PRO A 21 14.13 8.24 7.78
C PRO A 21 13.11 7.43 6.97
N ILE A 22 12.55 8.01 5.90
CA ILE A 22 11.51 7.40 5.07
C ILE A 22 12.00 6.11 4.41
N TYR A 23 13.23 6.08 3.88
CA TYR A 23 13.73 4.89 3.17
C TYR A 23 13.99 3.71 4.11
N ALA A 24 14.35 3.96 5.37
CA ALA A 24 14.44 2.90 6.38
C ALA A 24 13.05 2.32 6.70
N VAL A 25 12.00 3.13 6.68
CA VAL A 25 10.61 2.65 6.82
C VAL A 25 10.16 1.89 5.57
N CYS A 26 10.51 2.36 4.37
CA CYS A 26 10.26 1.63 3.12
C CYS A 26 10.91 0.23 3.14
N ASP A 27 12.15 0.11 3.64
CA ASP A 27 12.85 -1.17 3.77
C ASP A 27 12.15 -2.09 4.78
N ALA A 28 11.68 -1.55 5.90
CA ALA A 28 10.91 -2.30 6.89
C ALA A 28 9.59 -2.82 6.32
N ILE A 29 8.82 -1.99 5.60
CA ILE A 29 7.58 -2.41 4.92
C ILE A 29 7.90 -3.51 3.89
N THR A 30 8.92 -3.29 3.05
CA THR A 30 9.29 -4.26 2.00
C THR A 30 9.70 -5.61 2.59
N SER A 31 10.51 -5.60 3.65
CA SER A 31 10.94 -6.81 4.36
C SER A 31 9.76 -7.54 5.02
N TYR A 32 8.80 -6.81 5.59
CA TYR A 32 7.58 -7.42 6.12
C TYR A 32 6.78 -8.13 5.02
N LEU A 33 6.60 -7.50 3.86
CA LEU A 33 5.83 -8.07 2.75
C LEU A 33 6.54 -9.25 2.07
N GLU A 34 7.87 -9.24 2.04
CA GLU A 34 8.68 -10.38 1.61
C GLU A 34 8.41 -11.61 2.47
N GLN A 35 8.35 -11.43 3.79
CA GLN A 35 8.08 -12.49 4.76
C GLN A 35 6.59 -12.90 4.78
N ASN A 36 5.70 -12.04 4.29
CA ASN A 36 4.25 -12.23 4.32
C ASN A 36 3.60 -12.06 2.93
N PRO A 37 3.97 -12.88 1.92
CA PRO A 37 3.55 -12.69 0.52
C PRO A 37 2.04 -12.85 0.27
N ARG A 38 1.33 -13.47 1.23
CA ARG A 38 -0.14 -13.62 1.22
C ARG A 38 -0.87 -12.37 1.72
N GLN A 39 -0.17 -11.45 2.39
CA GLN A 39 -0.76 -10.18 2.79
C GLN A 39 -0.96 -9.30 1.55
N LYS A 40 -2.20 -9.24 1.05
CA LYS A 40 -2.55 -8.50 -0.17
C LYS A 40 -2.91 -7.05 0.10
N ASN A 41 -3.72 -6.78 1.11
CA ASN A 41 -4.21 -5.43 1.40
C ASN A 41 -3.67 -4.94 2.73
N LEU A 42 -3.25 -3.69 2.79
CA LEU A 42 -2.56 -3.09 3.93
C LEU A 42 -3.19 -1.75 4.25
N THR A 43 -3.59 -1.54 5.51
CA THR A 43 -3.94 -0.21 6.01
C THR A 43 -2.75 0.36 6.78
N ILE A 44 -2.72 1.68 7.01
CA ILE A 44 -1.70 2.30 7.87
C ILE A 44 -1.73 1.69 9.27
N GLY A 45 -2.93 1.48 9.85
CA GLY A 45 -3.08 0.79 11.13
C GLY A 45 -2.55 -0.64 11.11
N GLY A 46 -2.77 -1.37 10.01
CA GLY A 46 -2.23 -2.73 9.82
C GLY A 46 -0.71 -2.75 9.71
N LEU A 47 -0.11 -1.85 8.92
CA LEU A 47 1.34 -1.70 8.82
C LEU A 47 1.97 -1.28 10.15
N ARG A 48 1.33 -0.37 10.89
CA ARG A 48 1.78 0.05 12.22
C ARG A 48 1.84 -1.14 13.17
N ALA A 49 0.78 -1.95 13.21
CA ALA A 49 0.73 -3.14 14.05
C ALA A 49 1.79 -4.17 13.62
N ALA A 50 1.90 -4.43 12.32
CA ALA A 50 2.86 -5.37 11.75
C ALA A 50 4.32 -5.00 12.04
N LEU A 51 4.65 -3.71 12.02
CA LEU A 51 5.99 -3.20 12.27
C LEU A 51 6.23 -2.81 13.73
N ASN A 52 5.29 -3.09 14.63
CA ASN A 52 5.32 -2.72 16.05
C ASN A 52 5.71 -1.25 16.29
N ARG A 53 5.08 -0.34 15.54
CA ARG A 53 5.35 1.12 15.61
C ARG A 53 4.33 1.83 16.49
N ALA A 54 4.76 2.90 17.13
CA ALA A 54 3.86 3.80 17.86
C ALA A 54 3.05 4.69 16.88
N PRO A 55 1.81 5.10 17.24
CA PRO A 55 0.99 5.98 16.39
C PRO A 55 1.64 7.33 16.07
N SER A 56 2.56 7.81 16.91
CA SER A 56 3.31 9.05 16.66
C SER A 56 4.19 9.02 15.42
N GLY A 57 4.48 7.83 14.87
CA GLY A 57 5.26 7.64 13.64
C GLY A 57 4.42 7.33 12.40
N ASP A 58 3.09 7.57 12.44
CA ASP A 58 2.19 7.29 11.32
C ASP A 58 2.47 8.19 10.11
N SER A 59 2.97 9.42 10.32
CA SER A 59 3.30 10.31 9.21
C SER A 59 4.41 9.72 8.33
N GLU A 60 5.48 9.21 8.93
CA GLU A 60 6.57 8.55 8.21
C GLU A 60 6.10 7.24 7.57
N LEU A 61 5.19 6.51 8.24
CA LEU A 61 4.64 5.28 7.70
C LEU A 61 3.77 5.53 6.47
N ILE A 62 2.94 6.58 6.49
CA ILE A 62 2.14 7.03 5.36
C ILE A 62 3.07 7.44 4.21
N GLN A 63 4.04 8.30 4.49
CA GLN A 63 4.99 8.77 3.48
C GLN A 63 5.78 7.62 2.84
N ALA A 64 6.22 6.65 3.63
CA ALA A 64 6.92 5.47 3.13
C ALA A 64 6.01 4.56 2.29
N ALA A 65 4.77 4.33 2.71
CA ALA A 65 3.81 3.54 1.96
C ALA A 65 3.51 4.18 0.58
N TYR A 66 3.32 5.50 0.52
CA TYR A 66 3.16 6.23 -0.74
C TYR A 66 4.45 6.28 -1.56
N ALA A 67 5.62 6.40 -0.94
CA ALA A 67 6.89 6.31 -1.68
C ALA A 67 7.03 4.95 -2.39
N LEU A 68 6.60 3.87 -1.74
CA LEU A 68 6.60 2.52 -2.32
C LEU A 68 5.57 2.33 -3.45
N THR A 69 4.61 3.25 -3.66
CA THR A 69 3.72 3.20 -4.83
C THR A 69 4.31 3.86 -6.07
N ALA A 70 5.41 4.60 -5.93
CA ALA A 70 6.02 5.33 -7.02
C ALA A 70 7.15 4.53 -7.69
N ASN A 71 7.40 4.83 -8.96
CA ASN A 71 8.59 4.37 -9.65
C ASN A 71 9.85 4.96 -8.97
N PRO A 72 10.94 4.20 -8.81
CA PRO A 72 11.22 2.86 -9.34
C PRO A 72 10.77 1.69 -8.46
N PHE A 73 10.11 1.94 -7.33
CA PHE A 73 9.73 0.86 -6.42
C PHE A 73 8.54 0.07 -6.95
N ASP A 74 7.43 0.75 -7.25
CA ASP A 74 6.17 0.13 -7.73
C ASP A 74 5.78 -1.12 -6.90
N ALA A 75 6.13 -1.11 -5.61
CA ALA A 75 6.02 -2.24 -4.67
C ALA A 75 4.62 -2.35 -4.08
N LEU A 76 3.95 -1.21 -3.97
CA LEU A 76 2.59 -1.05 -3.54
C LEU A 76 1.76 -0.37 -4.62
N GLU A 77 0.46 -0.56 -4.57
CA GLU A 77 -0.53 0.19 -5.34
C GLU A 77 -1.49 0.82 -4.33
N VAL A 78 -1.74 2.13 -4.40
CA VAL A 78 -2.73 2.77 -3.52
C VAL A 78 -4.12 2.67 -4.13
N ARG A 79 -5.08 2.26 -3.31
CA ARG A 79 -6.51 2.24 -3.63
C ARG A 79 -7.29 2.86 -2.47
N TYR A 80 -8.52 3.25 -2.75
CA TYR A 80 -9.32 4.06 -1.85
C TYR A 80 -10.69 3.42 -1.68
N LYS A 81 -11.03 3.01 -0.46
CA LYS A 81 -12.38 2.52 -0.16
C LYS A 81 -13.28 3.71 0.11
N LEU A 82 -14.35 3.83 -0.66
CA LEU A 82 -15.45 4.74 -0.37
C LEU A 82 -16.49 3.99 0.44
N TYR A 83 -16.78 4.49 1.64
CA TYR A 83 -17.82 3.94 2.48
C TYR A 83 -19.14 4.68 2.31
N ASP A 84 -20.23 4.07 2.74
CA ASP A 84 -21.51 4.76 2.98
C ASP A 84 -21.38 5.91 4.00
N ASP A 85 -22.46 6.67 4.20
CA ASP A 85 -22.49 7.83 5.11
C ASP A 85 -22.21 7.44 6.57
N SER A 86 -22.51 6.20 6.96
CA SER A 86 -22.29 5.67 8.31
C SER A 86 -20.91 5.04 8.52
N ILE A 87 -20.06 4.97 7.48
CA ILE A 87 -18.74 4.33 7.50
C ILE A 87 -18.86 2.85 7.95
N THR A 88 -19.88 2.17 7.44
CA THR A 88 -20.19 0.77 7.75
C THR A 88 -19.85 -0.15 6.59
N ASP A 89 -20.36 0.16 5.40
CA ASP A 89 -20.20 -0.67 4.21
C ASP A 89 -19.36 0.05 3.15
N VAL A 90 -18.50 -0.71 2.48
CA VAL A 90 -17.75 -0.21 1.31
C VAL A 90 -18.70 -0.25 0.12
N ILE A 91 -18.96 0.92 -0.46
CA ILE A 91 -19.85 1.08 -1.61
C ILE A 91 -19.10 1.16 -2.93
N ASP A 92 -17.84 1.63 -2.91
CA ASP A 92 -16.96 1.60 -4.09
C ASP A 92 -15.47 1.54 -3.71
N GLU A 93 -14.63 1.19 -4.68
CA GLU A 93 -13.18 1.22 -4.60
C GLU A 93 -12.55 2.01 -5.75
N LEU A 94 -11.98 3.18 -5.42
CA LEU A 94 -11.32 4.04 -6.38
C LEU A 94 -9.85 3.65 -6.50
N ASP A 95 -9.32 3.62 -7.71
CA ASP A 95 -7.87 3.61 -7.92
C ASP A 95 -7.30 5.03 -7.75
N GLN A 96 -5.97 5.16 -7.79
CA GLN A 96 -5.30 6.44 -7.66
C GLN A 96 -5.71 7.43 -8.75
N HIS A 97 -5.94 6.98 -9.98
CA HIS A 97 -6.29 7.86 -11.08
C HIS A 97 -7.69 8.44 -10.89
N THR A 98 -8.69 7.59 -10.59
CA THR A 98 -10.07 8.01 -10.32
C THR A 98 -10.13 8.98 -9.14
N TYR A 99 -9.42 8.70 -8.05
CA TYR A 99 -9.36 9.62 -6.91
C TYR A 99 -8.73 10.97 -7.30
N MET A 100 -7.65 10.97 -8.09
CA MET A 100 -7.01 12.21 -8.54
C MET A 100 -7.90 13.03 -9.48
N VAL A 101 -8.66 12.38 -10.36
CA VAL A 101 -9.66 13.07 -11.19
C VAL A 101 -10.70 13.75 -10.30
N ALA A 102 -11.20 13.05 -9.27
CA ALA A 102 -12.17 13.63 -8.34
C ALA A 102 -11.62 14.82 -7.56
N LEU A 103 -10.34 14.78 -7.16
CA LEU A 103 -9.67 15.93 -6.55
C LEU A 103 -9.62 17.13 -7.50
N ASN A 104 -9.29 16.91 -8.77
CA ASN A 104 -9.19 17.97 -9.78
C ASN A 104 -10.55 18.57 -10.13
N GLU A 105 -11.57 17.73 -10.26
CA GLU A 105 -12.94 18.15 -10.61
C GLU A 105 -13.75 18.64 -9.41
N GLN A 106 -13.21 18.52 -8.19
CA GLN A 106 -13.86 18.88 -6.93
C GLN A 106 -15.16 18.08 -6.64
N GLN A 107 -15.33 16.94 -7.32
CA GLN A 107 -16.48 16.04 -7.18
C GLN A 107 -16.12 14.65 -7.69
N TYR A 108 -16.84 13.64 -7.22
CA TYR A 108 -16.79 12.28 -7.72
C TYR A 108 -18.16 11.88 -8.26
N ILE A 109 -18.19 11.20 -9.41
CA ILE A 109 -19.40 10.67 -10.01
C ILE A 109 -19.31 9.16 -9.96
N ASP A 110 -20.25 8.51 -9.27
CA ASP A 110 -20.30 7.05 -9.16
C ASP A 110 -20.84 6.39 -10.44
N ASN A 111 -20.85 5.05 -10.45
CA ASN A 111 -21.32 4.27 -11.60
C ASN A 111 -22.81 4.46 -11.91
N ASP A 112 -23.60 4.91 -10.94
CA ASP A 112 -25.04 5.20 -11.09
C ASP A 112 -25.30 6.66 -11.49
N GLY A 113 -24.25 7.49 -11.59
CA GLY A 113 -24.32 8.90 -11.95
C GLY A 113 -24.60 9.83 -10.78
N ASN A 114 -24.55 9.35 -9.53
CA ASN A 114 -24.69 10.21 -8.36
C ASN A 114 -23.41 11.03 -8.16
N ILE A 115 -23.58 12.28 -7.75
CA ILE A 115 -22.47 13.22 -7.55
C ILE A 115 -22.20 13.37 -6.06
N LEU A 116 -20.99 13.01 -5.63
CA LEU A 116 -20.47 13.30 -4.31
C LEU A 116 -19.54 14.51 -4.40
N LYS A 117 -19.76 15.51 -3.54
CA LYS A 117 -18.85 16.65 -3.43
C LYS A 117 -17.51 16.20 -2.83
N LEU A 118 -16.42 16.90 -3.15
CA LEU A 118 -15.09 16.54 -2.65
C LEU A 118 -15.01 16.46 -1.12
N GLU A 119 -15.65 17.38 -0.40
CA GLU A 119 -15.66 17.37 1.08
C GLU A 119 -16.30 16.08 1.62
N GLU A 120 -17.42 15.68 1.02
CA GLU A 120 -18.14 14.46 1.37
C GLU A 120 -17.30 13.22 1.04
N LEU A 121 -16.74 13.15 -0.17
CA LEU A 121 -15.82 12.10 -0.58
C LEU A 121 -14.66 11.96 0.43
N ASN A 122 -13.98 13.06 0.76
CA ASN A 122 -12.82 13.05 1.65
C ASN A 122 -13.16 12.63 3.09
N SER A 123 -14.40 12.82 3.53
CA SER A 123 -14.84 12.38 4.86
C SER A 123 -15.10 10.87 4.96
N ARG A 124 -15.28 10.19 3.82
CA ARG A 124 -15.71 8.78 3.73
C ARG A 124 -14.71 7.88 3.00
N VAL A 125 -13.70 8.47 2.37
CA VAL A 125 -12.68 7.76 1.62
C VAL A 125 -11.50 7.40 2.51
N PHE A 126 -11.12 6.13 2.51
CA PHE A 126 -9.96 5.65 3.29
C PHE A 126 -8.96 4.93 2.38
N PRO A 127 -7.68 5.38 2.35
CA PRO A 127 -6.66 4.74 1.55
C PRO A 127 -6.25 3.38 2.14
N TYR A 128 -5.92 2.46 1.26
CA TYR A 128 -5.24 1.21 1.57
C TYR A 128 -4.25 0.88 0.45
N PHE A 129 -3.28 0.02 0.76
CA PHE A 129 -2.19 -0.32 -0.15
C PHE A 129 -2.28 -1.80 -0.52
N VAL A 130 -2.23 -2.08 -1.82
CA VAL A 130 -2.21 -3.42 -2.38
C VAL A 130 -0.75 -3.83 -2.59
N ASN A 131 -0.38 -5.00 -2.10
CA ASN A 131 0.95 -5.59 -2.25
C ASN A 131 1.17 -6.05 -3.70
N ARG A 132 2.14 -5.44 -4.39
CA ARG A 132 2.53 -5.75 -5.77
C ARG A 132 3.88 -6.48 -5.85
N LEU A 133 4.51 -6.77 -4.71
CA LEU A 133 5.82 -7.44 -4.65
C LEU A 133 5.73 -8.86 -5.19
N GLN A 134 6.70 -9.19 -6.04
CA GLN A 134 6.98 -10.58 -6.39
C GLN A 134 8.08 -11.10 -5.49
N VAL A 135 7.73 -12.07 -4.64
CA VAL A 135 8.69 -12.85 -3.88
C VAL A 135 9.09 -14.06 -4.73
N PRO A 136 10.38 -14.32 -4.98
CA PRO A 136 10.81 -15.50 -5.69
C PRO A 136 10.27 -16.76 -5.00
N THR A 137 9.38 -17.51 -5.66
CA THR A 137 9.06 -18.86 -5.24
C THR A 137 10.27 -19.74 -5.52
N ASN A 138 11.00 -20.12 -4.47
CA ASN A 138 12.03 -21.14 -4.59
C ASN A 138 11.33 -22.47 -4.94
N PRO A 139 11.58 -23.12 -6.09
CA PRO A 139 10.85 -24.32 -6.50
C PRO A 139 11.14 -25.58 -5.67
N LEU A 140 12.05 -25.51 -4.69
CA LEU A 140 12.66 -26.68 -4.05
C LEU A 140 11.94 -27.21 -2.80
N SER A 141 10.69 -26.84 -2.55
CA SER A 141 9.97 -27.27 -1.34
C SER A 141 8.68 -28.06 -1.61
N LEU A 142 8.49 -28.61 -2.82
CA LEU A 142 7.32 -29.44 -3.16
C LEU A 142 7.62 -30.92 -3.45
N GLU A 143 8.87 -31.36 -3.36
CA GLU A 143 9.23 -32.78 -3.45
C GLU A 143 9.92 -33.23 -2.17
N GLU A 144 9.16 -33.66 -1.14
CA GLU A 144 9.62 -34.63 -0.12
C GLU A 144 8.57 -34.97 0.96
N VAL A 145 7.31 -35.24 0.61
CA VAL A 145 6.46 -36.07 1.50
C VAL A 145 5.51 -36.92 0.67
N GLY A 146 5.99 -38.08 0.20
CA GLY A 146 5.19 -38.99 -0.60
C GLY A 146 5.76 -40.39 -0.77
N HIS A 147 6.58 -40.86 0.17
CA HIS A 147 6.92 -42.28 0.27
C HIS A 147 6.83 -42.74 1.73
N ARG A 148 5.71 -43.36 2.06
CA ARG A 148 5.62 -44.66 2.75
C ARG A 148 4.16 -45.08 2.87
#